data_AF-A0A388PV78-F1
#
_entry.id   AF-A0A388PV78-F1
#
_cell.length_a   1.000
_cell.length_b   1.000
_cell.length_c   1.000
_cell.angle_alpha   90.00
_cell.angle_beta   90.00
_cell.angle_gamma   90.00
#
_symmetry.space_group_name_H-M   'P 1'
#
loop_
_entity.id
_entity.type
_entity.pdbx_description
1 polymer ?
#
loop_
_entity_poly.entity_id
_entity_poly.type
_entity_poly.pdbx_seq_one_letter_code
_entity_poly.pdbx_strand_id
1 'polypeptide(L)' 'MSFRKSIARVTFLLALISLAWLILGILELAPLIIHIPGETNLRAHASATLLLLLLSSWAFWNEK' A
#
# COMPACT_ATOMS: atom_id res chain seq x y z
N MET A 1 22.29 -5.18 7.12
CA MET A 1 20.87 -5.01 7.46
C MET A 1 20.19 -6.36 7.29
N SER A 2 19.42 -6.86 8.26
CA SER A 2 18.70 -8.14 8.11
C SER A 2 17.81 -8.11 6.86
N PHE A 3 17.74 -9.20 6.09
CA PHE A 3 16.91 -9.30 4.88
C PHE A 3 15.46 -8.85 5.15
N ARG A 4 14.92 -9.22 6.31
CA ARG A 4 13.58 -8.82 6.75
C ARG A 4 13.46 -7.32 7.04
N LYS A 5 14.50 -6.68 7.58
CA LYS A 5 14.59 -5.21 7.75
C LYS A 5 14.51 -4.47 6.42
N SER A 6 15.16 -5.02 5.39
CA SER A 6 15.12 -4.46 4.04
C SER A 6 13.73 -4.56 3.45
N ILE A 7 13.09 -5.73 3.55
CA ILE A 7 11.71 -5.94 3.12
C ILE A 7 10.77 -4.98 3.84
N ALA A 8 10.87 -4.88 5.17
CA ALA A 8 10.00 -4.01 5.97
C ALA A 8 10.06 -2.55 5.53
N ARG A 9 11.27 -2.03 5.29
CA ARG A 9 11.45 -0.65 4.83
C ARG A 9 10.89 -0.44 3.42
N VAL A 10 11.11 -1.39 2.51
CA VAL A 10 10.61 -1.29 1.13
C VAL A 10 9.09 -1.38 1.09
N THR A 11 8.48 -2.34 1.77
CA THR A 11 7.02 -2.50 1.81
C THR A 11 6.35 -1.32 2.50
N PHE A 12 6.97 -0.74 3.53
CA PHE A 12 6.49 0.48 4.18
C PHE A 12 6.50 1.69 3.25
N LEU A 13 7.61 1.91 2.53
CA LEU A 13 7.71 3.01 1.57
C LEU A 13 6.67 2.87 0.45
N LEU A 14 6.50 1.65 -0.08
CA LEU A 14 5.45 1.37 -1.06
C LEU A 14 4.05 1.59 -0.49
N ALA A 15 3.81 1.20 0.76
CA ALA A 15 2.53 1.43 1.43
C ALA A 15 2.24 2.94 1.58
N LEU A 16 3.24 3.74 1.97
CA LEU A 16 3.10 5.20 2.06
C LEU A 16 2.83 5.85 0.70
N ILE A 17 3.56 5.44 -0.34
CA ILE A 17 3.34 5.93 -1.71
C ILE A 17 1.92 5.57 -2.17
N SER A 18 1.51 4.32 -1.94
CA SER A 18 0.16 3.84 -2.30
C SER A 18 -0.92 4.59 -1.53
N LEU A 19 -0.70 4.88 -0.24
CA LEU A 19 -1.63 5.65 0.59
C LEU A 19 -1.75 7.10 0.10
N ALA A 20 -0.62 7.76 -0.19
CA ALA A 20 -0.62 9.11 -0.75
C ALA A 20 -1.33 9.14 -2.10
N TRP A 21 -1.09 8.15 -2.97
CA TRP A 21 -1.79 8.01 -4.24
C TRP A 21 -3.29 7.83 -4.06
N LEU A 22 -3.72 7.00 -3.11
CA LEU A 22 -5.13 6.79 -2.80
C LEU A 22 -5.81 8.09 -2.36
N ILE A 23 -5.16 8.88 -1.49
CA ILE A 23 -5.67 10.18 -1.05
C ILE A 23 -5.78 11.14 -2.24
N LEU A 24 -4.75 11.22 -3.09
CA LEU A 24 -4.80 12.03 -4.31
C LEU A 24 -5.93 11.57 -5.25
N GLY A 25 -6.17 10.26 -5.37
CA GLY A 25 -7.25 9.72 -6.17
C GLY A 25 -8.65 10.02 -5.59
N ILE A 26 -8.79 10.05 -4.26
CA ILE A 26 -10.03 10.50 -3.59
C ILE A 26 -10.29 11.99 -3.86
N LEU A 27 -9.23 12.79 -3.93
CA LEU A 27 -9.31 14.23 -4.26
C LEU A 27 -9.40 14.50 -5.77
N GLU A 28 -9.52 13.45 -6.60
CA GLU A 28 -9.53 13.53 -8.07
C GLU A 28 -8.26 14.17 -8.68
N LEU A 29 -7.16 14.24 -7.92
CA LEU A 29 -5.87 14.81 -8.33
C LEU A 29 -4.98 13.80 -9.07
N ALA A 30 -5.24 12.50 -8.92
CA ALA A 30 -4.50 11.42 -9.57
C ALA A 30 -5.45 10.31 -10.05
N PRO A 31 -5.18 9.68 -11.20
CA PRO A 31 -6.02 8.60 -11.69
C PRO A 31 -5.85 7.33 -10.86
N LEU A 32 -6.96 6.67 -10.56
CA LEU A 32 -7.00 5.34 -9.97
C LEU A 32 -6.96 4.29 -11.11
N ILE A 33 -5.79 3.67 -11.30
CA ILE A 33 -5.46 2.74 -12.40
C ILE A 33 -5.72 1.24 -12.13
N ILE A 34 -5.65 0.79 -10.88
CA ILE A 34 -6.04 -0.57 -10.45
C ILE A 34 -7.54 -0.77 -10.69
N HIS A 35 -7.84 -1.72 -11.57
CA HIS A 35 -9.18 -2.16 -11.91
C HIS A 35 -9.34 -3.64 -11.57
N ILE A 36 -10.36 -3.98 -10.79
CA ILE A 36 -10.74 -5.35 -10.48
C ILE A 36 -12.18 -5.53 -10.99
N PRO A 37 -12.47 -6.55 -11.82
CA PRO A 37 -13.82 -6.78 -12.31
C PRO A 37 -14.83 -6.93 -11.17
N GLY A 38 -15.96 -6.21 -11.25
CA GLY A 38 -17.01 -6.22 -10.21
C GLY A 38 -16.74 -5.30 -9.01
N GLU A 39 -15.62 -4.57 -9.01
CA GLU A 39 -15.21 -3.66 -7.94
C GLU A 39 -15.09 -2.23 -8.46
N THR A 40 -15.26 -1.23 -7.59
CA THR A 40 -14.90 0.14 -7.95
C THR A 40 -13.39 0.30 -7.93
N ASN A 41 -12.85 1.15 -8.82
CA ASN A 41 -11.41 1.43 -8.83
C ASN A 41 -10.92 1.94 -7.46
N LEU A 42 -11.75 2.72 -6.74
CA LEU A 42 -11.46 3.17 -5.37
C LEU A 42 -11.28 2.00 -4.40
N ARG A 43 -12.21 1.03 -4.40
CA ARG A 43 -12.15 -0.13 -3.51
C ARG A 43 -10.97 -1.04 -3.86
N ALA A 44 -10.66 -1.18 -5.15
CA ALA A 44 -9.50 -1.91 -5.62
C ALA A 44 -8.18 -1.31 -5.13
N HIS A 45 -8.00 0.02 -5.23
CA HIS A 45 -6.79 0.69 -4.71
C HIS A 45 -6.71 0.64 -3.20
N ALA A 46 -7.81 0.91 -2.50
CA ALA A 46 -7.85 0.83 -1.05
C ALA A 46 -7.42 -0.56 -0.54
N SER A 47 -7.88 -1.62 -1.20
CA SER A 47 -7.48 -3.00 -0.90
C SER A 47 -6.00 -3.23 -1.15
N ALA A 48 -5.44 -2.72 -2.25
CA ALA A 48 -4.00 -2.82 -2.54
C ALA A 48 -3.14 -2.06 -1.50
N THR A 49 -3.54 -0.84 -1.13
CA THR A 49 -2.89 -0.06 -0.07
C THR A 49 -2.92 -0.82 1.27
N LEU A 50 -4.07 -1.38 1.64
CA LEU A 50 -4.23 -2.19 2.84
C LEU A 50 -3.28 -3.40 2.84
N LEU A 51 -3.18 -4.13 1.73
CA LEU A 51 -2.28 -5.27 1.60
C LEU A 51 -0.81 -4.88 1.81
N LEU A 52 -0.38 -3.74 1.26
CA LEU A 52 0.97 -3.22 1.47
C LEU A 52 1.23 -2.85 2.94
N LEU A 53 0.25 -2.22 3.60
CA LEU A 53 0.33 -1.89 5.02
C LEU A 53 0.39 -3.15 5.90
N LEU A 54 -0.42 -4.16 5.61
CA LEU A 54 -0.39 -5.45 6.32
C LEU A 54 0.95 -6.16 6.12
N LEU A 55 1.48 -6.17 4.90
CA LEU A 55 2.78 -6.76 4.59
C LEU A 55 3.92 -6.04 5.31
N SER A 56 3.84 -4.70 5.39
CA SER A 56 4.77 -3.88 6.17
C SER A 56 4.69 -4.16 7.67
N SER A 57 3.48 -4.21 8.23
CA SER A 57 3.24 -4.55 9.64
C SER A 57 3.81 -5.93 9.98
N TRP A 58 3.55 -6.94 9.14
CA TRP A 58 4.13 -8.27 9.30
C TRP A 58 5.67 -8.26 9.20
N ALA A 59 6.23 -7.47 8.28
CA ALA A 59 7.67 -7.40 8.09
C ALA A 59 8.38 -6.76 9.30
N PHE A 60 7.77 -5.74 9.93
CA PHE A 60 8.22 -5.15 11.19
C PHE A 60 7.84 -5.95 12.44
N TRP A 61 7.01 -6.98 12.31
CA TRP A 61 6.53 -7.74 13.46
C TRP A 61 7.68 -8.35 14.27
N ASN A 62 7.69 -8.05 15.58
CA ASN A 62 8.67 -8.54 16.54
C ASN A 62 10.12 -8.09 16.23
N GLU A 63 10.27 -6.95 15.56
CA GLU A 63 11.56 -6.24 15.56
C GLU A 63 11.91 -5.79 16.97
N LYS A 64 13.15 -6.09 17.40
CA LYS A 64 13.74 -5.60 18.65
C LYS A 64 14.49 -4.30 18.42
#